data_AF-K1YFB0-F1
#
_entry.id   AF-K1YFB0-F1
#
_cell.length_a   1.000
_cell.length_b   1.000
_cell.length_c   1.000
_cell.angle_alpha   90.00
_cell.angle_beta   90.00
_cell.angle_gamma   90.00
#
_symmetry.space_group_name_H-M   'P 1'
#
loop_
_entity.id
_entity.type
_entity.pdbx_description
1 polymer ?
#
loop_
_entity_poly.entity_id
_entity_poly.type
_entity_poly.pdbx_seq_one_letter_code
_entity_poly.pdbx_strand_id
1 'polypeptide(L)'
;SLRYTKGLGKVIGERWPKSELLYGELFPSEDGKIRYFRGIREEIFTTVKSYLDVHFPDVAHYLCMETAKVWEKVFKFIPADRNAVEGNIMEKFNC
;
A
#
# COMPACT_ATOMS: atom_id res chain seq x y z
N SER A 1 -2.91 -2.55 -0.34
CA SER A 1 -2.96 -3.57 0.72
C SER A 1 -4.30 -3.48 1.45
N LEU A 2 -4.81 -4.59 2.01
CA LEU A 2 -6.08 -4.59 2.75
C LEU A 2 -5.99 -3.67 3.97
N ARG A 3 -7.03 -2.85 4.16
CA ARG A 3 -7.17 -1.92 5.28
C ARG A 3 -8.63 -1.72 5.61
N TYR A 4 -8.96 -1.71 6.90
CA TYR A 4 -10.34 -1.50 7.34
C TYR A 4 -10.42 -0.77 8.69
N THR A 5 -11.59 -0.22 9.00
CA THR A 5 -11.87 0.40 10.30
C THR A 5 -12.23 -0.67 11.33
N LYS A 6 -11.99 -0.41 12.63
CA LYS A 6 -12.28 -1.38 13.71
C LYS A 6 -13.72 -1.95 13.65
N GLY A 7 -14.70 -1.11 13.34
CA GLY A 7 -16.10 -1.54 13.23
C GLY A 7 -16.39 -2.49 12.07
N LEU A 8 -15.67 -2.37 10.96
CA LEU A 8 -15.91 -3.19 9.76
C LEU A 8 -15.59 -4.67 10.01
N GLY A 9 -14.58 -4.97 10.84
CA GLY A 9 -14.25 -6.36 11.19
C GLY A 9 -15.42 -7.09 11.86
N LYS A 10 -16.14 -6.41 12.78
CA LYS A 10 -17.33 -6.94 13.44
C LYS A 10 -18.45 -7.25 12.44
N VAL A 11 -18.75 -6.30 11.56
CA VAL A 11 -19.79 -6.44 10.52
C VAL A 11 -19.47 -7.59 9.56
N ILE A 12 -18.19 -7.75 9.18
CA ILE A 12 -17.75 -8.87 8.33
C ILE A 12 -17.98 -10.20 9.04
N GLY A 13 -17.57 -10.33 10.31
CA GLY A 13 -17.77 -11.55 11.09
C GLY A 13 -19.25 -11.92 11.29
N GLU A 14 -20.12 -10.93 11.46
CA GLU A 14 -21.58 -11.14 11.60
C GLU A 14 -22.24 -11.59 10.29
N ARG A 15 -21.88 -10.96 9.16
CA ARG A 15 -22.50 -11.24 7.85
C ARG A 15 -21.89 -12.45 7.14
N TRP A 16 -20.61 -12.72 7.36
CA TRP A 16 -19.85 -13.79 6.72
C TRP A 16 -19.02 -14.54 7.75
N PRO A 17 -19.64 -15.35 8.64
CA PRO A 17 -18.97 -16.00 9.76
C PRO A 17 -17.88 -17.01 9.36
N LYS A 18 -17.88 -17.46 8.09
CA LYS A 18 -16.84 -18.35 7.54
C LYS A 18 -15.74 -17.60 6.77
N SER A 19 -15.76 -16.27 6.77
CA SER A 19 -14.77 -15.47 6.05
C SER A 19 -13.42 -15.51 6.75
N GLU A 20 -12.39 -15.93 6.02
CA GLU A 20 -11.00 -15.96 6.52
C GLU A 20 -10.25 -14.63 6.27
N LEU A 21 -10.92 -13.66 5.64
CA LEU A 21 -10.32 -12.38 5.20
C LEU A 21 -9.62 -11.62 6.35
N LEU A 22 -10.11 -11.78 7.57
CA LEU A 22 -9.61 -11.06 8.75
C LEU A 22 -8.48 -11.80 9.48
N TYR A 23 -8.14 -13.03 9.09
CA TYR A 23 -7.16 -13.87 9.78
C TYR A 23 -5.70 -13.65 9.34
N GLY A 24 -5.43 -12.69 8.46
CA GLY A 24 -4.06 -12.28 8.15
C GLY A 24 -3.38 -11.53 9.31
N GLU A 25 -2.09 -11.20 9.16
CA GLU A 25 -1.25 -10.49 10.12
C GLU A 25 -1.58 -8.98 10.18
N LEU A 26 -2.81 -8.70 10.57
CA LEU A 26 -3.48 -7.41 10.57
C LEU A 26 -3.46 -6.79 11.97
N PHE A 27 -2.94 -5.58 12.10
CA PHE A 27 -2.75 -4.88 13.37
C PHE A 27 -3.35 -3.47 13.36
N PRO A 28 -3.77 -2.94 14.52
CA PRO A 28 -4.12 -1.54 14.66
C PRO A 28 -2.93 -0.64 14.31
N SER A 29 -3.17 0.35 13.47
CA SER A 29 -2.23 1.42 13.14
C SER A 29 -2.55 2.69 13.94
N GLU A 30 -1.63 3.65 13.94
CA GLU A 30 -1.77 4.94 14.65
C GLU A 30 -3.01 5.72 14.21
N ASP A 31 -3.44 5.56 12.95
CA ASP A 31 -4.65 6.20 12.42
C ASP A 31 -5.96 5.47 12.79
N GLY A 32 -5.89 4.50 13.71
CA GLY A 32 -7.03 3.73 14.20
C GLY A 32 -7.55 2.68 13.22
N LYS A 33 -6.96 2.56 12.03
CA LYS A 33 -7.31 1.52 11.04
C LYS A 33 -6.53 0.25 11.29
N ILE A 34 -7.08 -0.88 10.87
CA ILE A 34 -6.42 -2.17 10.86
C ILE A 34 -5.73 -2.38 9.51
N ARG A 35 -4.46 -2.78 9.52
CA ARG A 35 -3.57 -2.92 8.35
C ARG A 35 -2.60 -4.07 8.54
N TYR A 36 -2.03 -4.60 7.46
CA TYR A 36 -0.92 -5.55 7.57
C TYR A 36 0.29 -4.95 8.31
N PHE A 37 1.06 -5.81 8.97
CA PHE A 37 2.36 -5.44 9.50
C PHE A 37 3.24 -4.79 8.41
N ARG A 38 4.06 -3.79 8.79
CA ARG A 38 4.80 -2.98 7.81
C ARG A 38 5.67 -3.83 6.87
N GLY A 39 6.38 -4.82 7.40
CA GLY A 39 7.25 -5.70 6.60
C GLY A 39 6.48 -6.43 5.49
N ILE A 40 5.29 -6.95 5.79
CA ILE A 40 4.41 -7.61 4.81
C ILE A 40 3.95 -6.63 3.74
N ARG A 41 3.62 -5.39 4.13
CA ARG A 41 3.23 -4.35 3.14
C ARG A 41 4.39 -4.00 2.21
N GLU A 42 5.58 -3.82 2.76
CA GLU A 42 6.80 -3.57 1.98
C GLU A 42 7.05 -4.71 0.96
N GLU A 43 6.86 -5.97 1.38
CA GLU A 43 6.98 -7.14 0.50
C GLU A 43 5.93 -7.14 -0.61
N ILE A 44 4.65 -6.99 -0.26
CA ILE A 44 3.54 -6.92 -1.24
C ILE A 44 3.82 -5.84 -2.30
N PHE A 45 4.19 -4.63 -1.87
CA PHE A 45 4.43 -3.53 -2.81
C PHE A 45 5.68 -3.75 -3.66
N THR A 46 6.77 -4.29 -3.09
CA THR A 46 7.99 -4.60 -3.84
C THR A 46 7.71 -5.66 -4.91
N THR A 47 6.97 -6.72 -4.54
CA THR A 47 6.60 -7.79 -5.46
C THR A 47 5.71 -7.29 -6.59
N VAL A 48 4.64 -6.56 -6.27
CA VAL A 48 3.75 -5.98 -7.30
C VAL A 48 4.52 -5.01 -8.21
N LYS A 49 5.37 -4.14 -7.65
CA LYS A 49 6.21 -3.22 -8.42
C LYS A 49 7.11 -4.00 -9.39
N SER A 50 7.72 -5.10 -8.96
CA SER A 50 8.61 -5.88 -9.83
C SER A 50 7.88 -6.45 -11.06
N TYR A 51 6.64 -6.92 -10.90
CA TYR A 51 5.83 -7.36 -12.02
C TYR A 51 5.43 -6.20 -12.94
N LEU A 52 5.07 -5.04 -12.36
CA LEU A 52 4.74 -3.85 -13.15
C LEU A 52 5.95 -3.33 -13.92
N ASP A 53 7.15 -3.29 -13.32
CA ASP A 53 8.36 -2.87 -14.02
C ASP A 53 8.69 -3.77 -15.23
N VAL A 54 8.38 -5.07 -15.14
CA VAL A 54 8.61 -6.04 -16.23
C VAL A 54 7.60 -5.90 -17.35
N HIS A 55 6.32 -5.71 -17.03
CA HIS A 55 5.24 -5.74 -18.02
C HIS A 55 4.78 -4.35 -18.49
N PHE A 56 5.03 -3.31 -17.70
CA PHE A 56 4.55 -1.93 -17.89
C PHE A 56 5.62 -0.91 -17.44
N PRO A 57 6.81 -0.90 -18.07
CA PRO A 57 7.96 -0.10 -17.61
C PRO A 57 7.67 1.42 -17.52
N ASP A 58 6.77 1.90 -18.38
CA ASP A 58 6.43 3.33 -18.51
C ASP A 58 5.32 3.77 -17.54
N VAL A 59 4.77 2.86 -16.74
CA VAL A 59 3.75 3.22 -15.75
C VAL A 59 4.41 3.83 -14.50
N ALA A 60 3.88 4.97 -14.08
CA ALA A 60 4.23 5.60 -12.82
C ALA A 60 3.65 4.84 -11.62
N HIS A 61 4.45 4.66 -10.58
CA HIS A 61 4.04 4.02 -9.34
C HIS A 61 3.76 5.05 -8.25
N TYR A 62 2.64 4.89 -7.54
CA TYR A 62 2.25 5.80 -6.47
C TYR A 62 1.65 5.07 -5.28
N LEU A 63 2.17 5.36 -4.07
CA LEU A 63 1.65 4.82 -2.80
C LEU A 63 1.10 5.94 -1.90
N CYS A 64 -0.13 6.35 -2.19
CA CYS A 64 -0.75 7.59 -1.65
C CYS A 64 -0.81 7.74 -0.13
N MET A 65 -0.98 6.65 0.62
CA MET A 65 -1.20 6.66 2.07
C MET A 65 -0.13 5.87 2.82
N GLU A 66 1.00 5.64 2.18
CA GLU A 66 2.12 4.92 2.77
C GLU A 66 3.13 5.86 3.42
N THR A 67 3.83 5.35 4.42
CA THR A 67 4.79 6.15 5.19
C THR A 67 6.08 6.33 4.41
N ALA A 68 6.84 7.38 4.72
CA ALA A 68 8.16 7.63 4.15
C ALA A 68 9.09 6.39 4.18
N LYS A 69 9.02 5.60 5.25
CA LYS A 69 9.80 4.34 5.39
C LYS A 69 9.43 3.29 4.35
N VAL A 70 8.13 3.16 4.03
CA VAL A 70 7.68 2.22 3.00
C VAL A 70 8.08 2.74 1.61
N TRP A 71 7.94 4.04 1.37
CA TRP A 71 8.41 4.71 0.15
C TRP A 71 9.90 4.48 -0.09
N GLU A 72 10.74 4.74 0.91
CA GLU A 72 12.19 4.52 0.85
C GLU A 72 12.51 3.05 0.54
N LYS A 73 11.83 2.10 1.19
CA LYS A 73 12.06 0.68 0.98
C LYS A 73 11.74 0.26 -0.46
N VAL A 74 10.57 0.64 -0.96
CA VAL A 74 9.97 0.17 -2.23
C VAL A 74 10.52 0.93 -3.44
N PHE A 75 10.69 2.24 -3.34
CA PHE A 75 11.08 3.10 -4.47
C PHE A 75 12.49 3.67 -4.38
N LYS A 76 13.19 3.54 -3.24
CA LYS A 76 14.47 4.22 -2.98
C LYS A 76 14.38 5.75 -3.12
N PHE A 77 13.17 6.26 -2.98
CA PHE A 77 12.81 7.66 -3.15
C PHE A 77 11.74 7.99 -2.11
N ILE A 78 11.86 9.17 -1.50
CA ILE A 78 10.86 9.71 -0.60
C ILE A 78 10.47 11.10 -1.12
N PRO A 79 9.21 11.31 -1.50
CA PRO A 79 8.76 12.63 -1.93
C PRO A 79 8.75 13.59 -0.74
N ALA A 80 9.31 14.78 -0.93
CA ALA A 80 9.29 15.83 0.09
C ALA A 80 7.89 16.43 0.27
N ASP A 81 7.14 16.55 -0.83
CA ASP A 81 5.81 17.12 -0.87
C ASP A 81 4.98 16.55 -2.04
N ARG A 82 3.79 17.12 -2.23
CA ARG A 82 2.88 16.75 -3.32
C ARG A 82 3.48 17.02 -4.71
N ASN A 83 4.19 18.12 -4.88
CA ASN A 83 4.76 18.49 -6.18
C ASN A 83 5.87 17.52 -6.59
N ALA A 84 6.66 17.04 -5.63
CA ALA A 84 7.66 16.02 -5.86
C ALA A 84 7.04 14.68 -6.32
N VAL A 85 5.88 14.32 -5.77
CA VAL A 85 5.10 13.15 -6.24
C VAL A 85 4.63 13.38 -7.68
N GLU A 86 3.97 14.52 -7.93
CA GLU A 86 3.41 14.82 -9.25
C GLU A 86 4.50 14.87 -10.32
N GLY A 87 5.65 15.49 -10.04
CA GLY A 87 6.81 15.52 -10.94
C GLY A 87 7.31 14.11 -11.28
N ASN A 88 7.51 13.25 -10.28
CA ASN A 88 7.96 11.86 -10.51
C ASN A 88 6.96 11.04 -11.34
N ILE A 89 5.66 11.28 -11.12
CA ILE A 89 4.61 10.64 -11.90
C ILE A 89 4.65 11.13 -13.36
N MET A 90 4.75 12.45 -13.56
CA MET A 90 4.74 13.07 -14.89
C MET A 90 5.98 12.71 -15.74
N GLU A 91 7.15 12.55 -15.12
CA GLU A 91 8.37 12.11 -15.83
C GLU A 91 8.17 10.79 -16.57
N LYS A 92 7.36 9.87 -16.02
CA LYS A 92 7.07 8.57 -16.63
C LYS A 92 5.95 8.61 -17.67
N PHE A 93 5.07 9.61 -17.64
CA PHE A 93 3.97 9.74 -18.60
C PHE A 93 4.35 10.50 -19.88
N ASN A 94 5.43 11.27 -19.87
CA ASN A 94 5.87 12.09 -21.00
C ASN A 94 6.88 11.38 -21.94
N CYS A 95 6.89 10.05 -21.97
CA CYS A 95 7.62 9.27 -22.96
C CYS A 95 6.81 9.10 -24.25
#